data_AF-A0A2T0VR51-F1
#
_entry.id   AF-A0A2T0VR51-F1
#
_cell.length_a   1.000
_cell.length_b   1.000
_cell.length_c   1.000
_cell.angle_alpha   90.00
_cell.angle_beta   90.00
_cell.angle_gamma   90.00
#
_symmetry.space_group_name_H-M   'P 1'
#
loop_
_entity.id
_entity.type
_entity.pdbx_description
1 polymer ?
#
loop_
_entity_poly.entity_id
_entity_poly.type
_entity_poly.pdbx_seq_one_letter_code
_entity_poly.pdbx_strand_id
1 'polypeptide(L)'
;MPEIPLLIAMAALVGAAFSARGVWQRRQVSRRPEVEATVTGTELVELGSRVQNREGPEQERRYLARVHLRYRMAGQEVRSDNGRFDGAPTFTSRETAEAYLADFPEGRTLRVRVDLRAPERIQLGASRIPTRRIGLTLFLLAMAGFALFIYRQ
;
A
#
# COMPACT_ATOMS: atom_id res chain seq x y z
N MET A 1 -23.44 30.35 -17.32
CA MET A 1 -22.44 29.73 -16.42
C MET A 1 -22.61 28.20 -16.34
N PRO A 2 -22.49 27.45 -17.45
CA PRO A 2 -22.68 25.99 -17.46
C PRO A 2 -21.40 25.17 -17.19
N GLU A 3 -20.27 25.82 -16.89
CA GLU A 3 -18.95 25.16 -16.85
C GLU A 3 -18.63 24.52 -15.49
N ILE A 4 -19.19 25.05 -14.41
CA ILE A 4 -18.93 24.57 -13.04
C ILE A 4 -19.40 23.10 -12.86
N PRO A 5 -20.60 22.68 -13.31
CA PRO A 5 -21.03 21.28 -13.20
C PRO A 5 -20.15 20.31 -14.00
N LEU A 6 -19.68 20.73 -15.19
CA LEU A 6 -18.80 19.94 -16.05
C LEU A 6 -17.42 19.72 -15.38
N LEU A 7 -16.88 20.76 -14.74
CA LEU A 7 -15.62 20.68 -14.00
C LEU A 7 -15.75 19.75 -12.78
N ILE A 8 -16.86 19.78 -12.05
CA ILE A 8 -17.14 18.86 -10.94
C ILE A 8 -17.23 17.42 -11.45
N ALA A 9 -17.94 17.19 -12.57
CA ALA A 9 -18.05 15.86 -13.18
C ALA A 9 -16.68 15.32 -13.62
N MET A 10 -15.84 16.15 -14.25
CA MET A 10 -14.47 15.78 -14.62
C MET A 10 -13.60 15.46 -13.40
N ALA A 11 -13.63 16.31 -12.36
CA ALA A 11 -12.86 16.09 -11.14
C ALA A 11 -13.28 14.79 -10.42
N ALA A 12 -14.59 14.50 -10.40
CA ALA A 12 -15.12 13.25 -9.84
C ALA A 12 -14.73 12.02 -10.67
N LEU A 13 -14.75 12.11 -12.00
CA LEU A 13 -14.30 11.05 -12.91
C LEU A 13 -12.81 10.73 -12.73
N VAL A 14 -11.98 11.78 -12.60
CA VAL A 14 -10.55 11.63 -12.32
C VAL A 14 -10.35 10.97 -10.95
N GLY A 15 -11.05 11.43 -9.90
CA GLY A 15 -11.01 10.81 -8.57
C GLY A 15 -11.46 9.34 -8.54
N ALA A 16 -12.49 9.01 -9.33
CA ALA A 16 -12.97 7.65 -9.50
C ALA A 16 -11.96 6.77 -10.25
N ALA A 17 -11.32 7.27 -11.31
CA ALA A 17 -10.29 6.55 -12.05
C ALA A 17 -9.06 6.24 -11.18
N PHE A 18 -8.61 7.21 -10.38
CA PHE A 18 -7.52 7.00 -9.41
C PHE A 18 -7.90 5.95 -8.35
N SER A 19 -9.12 6.01 -7.83
CA SER A 19 -9.65 5.04 -6.87
C SER A 19 -9.76 3.63 -7.47
N ALA A 20 -10.32 3.51 -8.67
CA ALA A 20 -10.48 2.25 -9.40
C ALA A 20 -9.13 1.61 -9.73
N ARG A 21 -8.12 2.40 -10.08
CA ARG A 21 -6.75 1.91 -10.32
C ARG A 21 -6.15 1.25 -9.06
N GLY A 22 -6.36 1.85 -7.89
CA GLY A 22 -5.91 1.29 -6.62
C GLY A 22 -6.61 -0.03 -6.26
N VAL A 23 -7.91 -0.16 -6.57
CA VAL A 23 -8.66 -1.42 -6.42
C VAL A 23 -8.19 -2.46 -7.43
N TRP A 24 -7.92 -2.06 -8.66
CA TRP A 24 -7.50 -2.98 -9.73
C TRP A 24 -6.10 -3.54 -9.49
N GLN A 25 -5.15 -2.72 -9.01
CA GLN A 25 -3.83 -3.17 -8.59
C GLN A 25 -3.93 -4.24 -7.49
N ARG A 26 -4.83 -4.07 -6.52
CA ARG A 26 -5.04 -5.05 -5.45
C ARG A 26 -5.76 -6.32 -5.90
N ARG A 27 -6.75 -6.22 -6.81
CA ARG A 27 -7.39 -7.39 -7.44
C ARG A 27 -6.43 -8.19 -8.31
N GLN A 28 -5.44 -7.55 -8.93
CA GLN A 28 -4.41 -8.29 -9.66
C GLN A 28 -3.51 -9.08 -8.71
N VAL A 29 -3.30 -8.64 -7.46
CA VAL A 29 -2.47 -9.40 -6.51
C VAL A 29 -3.11 -10.71 -6.07
N SER A 30 -4.44 -10.78 -5.93
CA SER A 30 -5.08 -12.06 -5.57
C SER A 30 -4.93 -13.12 -6.65
N ARG A 31 -4.55 -12.74 -7.88
CA ARG A 31 -4.24 -13.66 -9.00
C ARG A 31 -2.74 -13.89 -9.19
N ARG A 32 -1.88 -13.28 -8.38
CA ARG A 32 -0.43 -13.44 -8.49
C ARG A 32 0.00 -14.81 -7.97
N PRO A 33 1.04 -15.41 -8.58
CA PRO A 33 1.60 -16.66 -8.11
C PRO A 33 2.18 -16.50 -6.69
N GLU A 34 2.00 -17.52 -5.88
CA GLU A 34 2.63 -17.64 -4.56
C GLU A 34 3.98 -18.36 -4.71
N VAL A 35 5.00 -17.79 -4.08
CA VAL A 35 6.36 -18.34 -4.06
C VAL A 35 6.83 -18.44 -2.61
N GLU A 36 7.61 -19.46 -2.31
CA GLU A 36 8.28 -19.58 -1.02
C GLU A 36 9.48 -18.63 -0.96
N ALA A 37 9.46 -17.75 0.03
CA ALA A 37 10.53 -16.82 0.33
C ALA A 37 11.06 -17.07 1.73
N THR A 38 12.37 -16.95 1.89
CA THR A 38 13.06 -17.05 3.17
C THR A 38 13.37 -15.66 3.69
N VAL A 39 13.07 -15.40 4.96
CA VAL A 39 13.45 -14.16 5.63
C VAL A 39 14.98 -14.15 5.78
N THR A 40 15.62 -13.11 5.25
CA THR A 40 17.07 -12.93 5.36
C THR A 40 17.47 -11.90 6.40
N GLY A 41 16.53 -11.08 6.86
CA GLY A 41 16.79 -10.03 7.83
C GLY A 41 15.56 -9.22 8.17
N THR A 42 15.61 -8.56 9.32
CA THR A 42 14.61 -7.58 9.73
C THR A 42 15.30 -6.27 10.08
N GLU A 43 14.72 -5.15 9.67
CA GLU A 43 15.28 -3.82 9.90
C GLU A 43 14.19 -2.92 10.47
N LEU A 44 14.48 -2.30 11.61
CA LEU A 44 13.63 -1.29 12.22
C LEU A 44 14.17 0.10 11.86
N VAL A 45 13.40 0.86 11.10
CA VAL A 45 13.77 2.22 10.67
C VAL A 45 12.94 3.23 11.47
N GLU A 46 13.59 4.01 12.33
CA GLU A 46 12.94 5.15 12.98
C GLU A 46 12.76 6.30 11.97
N LEU A 47 11.52 6.59 11.63
CA LEU A 47 11.12 7.75 10.83
C LEU A 47 11.04 8.96 11.77
N GLY A 48 12.22 9.56 11.98
CA GLY A 48 12.37 10.87 12.61
C GLY A 48 13.07 11.82 11.64
N SER A 49 12.48 12.99 11.39
CA SER A 49 13.07 14.03 10.55
C SER A 49 14.31 14.61 11.24
N ARG A 50 15.50 14.05 10.96
CA ARG A 50 16.79 14.64 11.40
C ARG A 50 17.03 16.08 10.88
N VAL A 51 16.13 16.64 10.05
CA VAL A 51 16.28 17.94 9.39
C VAL A 51 15.29 19.01 9.87
N GLN A 52 14.38 18.73 10.82
CA GLN A 52 13.40 19.74 11.27
C GLN A 52 13.40 19.93 12.79
N ASN A 53 14.56 20.34 13.32
CA ASN A 53 14.74 20.84 14.68
C ASN A 53 14.18 22.28 14.89
N ARG A 54 13.09 22.65 14.21
CA ARG A 54 12.45 23.96 14.39
C ARG A 54 10.94 23.78 14.31
N GLU A 55 10.28 23.99 15.45
CA GLU A 55 8.83 24.16 15.65
C GLU A 55 7.97 22.89 15.71
N GLY A 56 7.74 22.43 16.95
CA GLY A 56 6.62 21.56 17.33
C GLY A 56 7.01 20.45 18.31
N PRO A 57 6.58 20.48 19.59
CA PRO A 57 7.00 19.49 20.59
C PRO A 57 6.35 18.09 20.47
N GLU A 58 5.64 17.76 19.39
CA GLU A 58 4.78 16.56 19.40
C GLU A 58 4.61 15.89 18.03
N GLN A 59 5.67 15.83 17.21
CA GLN A 59 5.63 14.95 16.05
C GLN A 59 5.85 13.50 16.52
N GLU A 60 4.75 12.73 16.56
CA GLU A 60 4.72 11.31 16.92
C GLU A 60 5.80 10.53 16.16
N ARG A 61 6.77 9.98 16.89
CA ARG A 61 7.83 9.14 16.31
C ARG A 61 7.19 7.96 15.59
N ARG A 62 7.56 7.74 14.34
CA ARG A 62 7.07 6.59 13.56
C ARG A 62 8.18 5.59 13.37
N TYR A 63 7.87 4.31 13.51
CA TYR A 63 8.81 3.21 13.35
C TYR A 63 8.36 2.35 12.18
N LEU A 64 9.21 2.20 11.18
CA LEU A 64 8.93 1.43 9.97
C LEU A 64 9.62 0.06 10.09
N ALA A 65 8.82 -1.01 10.04
CA ALA A 65 9.31 -2.37 10.19
C ALA A 65 9.53 -3.02 8.81
N ARG A 66 10.80 -3.14 8.40
CA ARG A 66 11.18 -3.80 7.15
C ARG A 66 11.53 -5.26 7.37
N VAL A 67 11.03 -6.11 6.48
CA VAL A 67 11.39 -7.53 6.41
C VAL A 67 12.05 -7.77 5.07
N HIS A 68 13.31 -8.19 5.10
CA HIS A 68 14.11 -8.55 3.94
C HIS A 68 13.93 -10.03 3.63
N LEU A 69 13.64 -10.32 2.38
CA LEU A 69 13.26 -11.64 1.90
C LEU A 69 14.08 -12.02 0.68
N ARG A 70 14.36 -13.31 0.56
CA ARG A 70 15.04 -13.91 -0.57
C ARG A 70 14.24 -15.08 -1.07
N TYR A 71 14.07 -15.18 -2.38
CA TYR A 71 13.40 -16.30 -3.01
C TYR A 71 14.00 -16.59 -4.38
N ARG A 72 13.68 -17.76 -4.93
CA ARG A 72 14.15 -18.19 -6.24
C ARG A 72 13.01 -18.17 -7.24
N MET A 73 13.23 -17.56 -8.39
CA MET A 73 12.25 -17.44 -9.45
C MET A 73 12.93 -17.66 -10.80
N ALA A 74 12.42 -18.59 -11.60
CA ALA A 74 13.02 -18.96 -12.90
C ALA A 74 14.54 -19.25 -12.81
N GLY A 75 14.99 -19.89 -11.71
CA GLY A 75 16.40 -20.21 -11.47
C GLY A 75 17.24 -19.05 -10.92
N GLN A 76 16.74 -17.81 -10.94
CA GLN A 76 17.43 -16.64 -10.41
C GLN A 76 17.06 -16.38 -8.96
N GLU A 77 18.04 -15.97 -8.17
CA GLU A 77 17.81 -15.52 -6.80
C GLU A 77 17.40 -14.04 -6.81
N VAL A 78 16.26 -13.74 -6.22
CA VAL A 78 15.71 -12.39 -6.12
C VAL A 78 15.67 -11.99 -4.65
N ARG A 79 16.16 -10.78 -4.36
CA ARG A 79 16.07 -10.13 -3.06
C ARG A 79 14.99 -9.07 -3.11
N SER A 80 14.15 -9.03 -2.09
CA SER A 80 13.03 -8.11 -2.00
C SER A 80 12.72 -7.76 -0.55
N ASP A 81 11.92 -6.72 -0.35
CA ASP A 81 11.48 -6.26 0.95
C ASP A 81 9.95 -6.09 0.98
N ASN A 82 9.37 -6.03 2.18
CA ASN A 82 7.94 -5.78 2.39
C ASN A 82 7.50 -4.32 2.04
N GLY A 83 8.44 -3.43 1.73
CA GLY A 83 8.20 -2.02 1.46
C GLY A 83 7.81 -1.68 0.03
N ARG A 84 8.20 -2.50 -0.94
CA ARG A 84 8.07 -2.17 -2.37
C ARG A 84 6.66 -2.29 -2.97
N PHE A 85 5.74 -3.02 -2.33
CA PHE A 85 4.37 -3.19 -2.84
C PHE A 85 3.32 -2.32 -2.15
N ASP A 86 3.09 -2.52 -0.84
CA ASP A 86 2.07 -1.78 -0.07
C ASP A 86 2.68 -0.73 0.87
N GLY A 87 4.01 -0.59 0.87
CA GLY A 87 4.73 0.13 1.91
C GLY A 87 4.94 -0.75 3.14
N ALA A 88 6.10 -0.60 3.78
CA ALA A 88 6.39 -1.31 5.01
C ALA A 88 5.49 -0.75 6.13
N PRO A 89 4.95 -1.59 7.01
CA PRO A 89 4.06 -1.13 8.07
C PRO A 89 4.79 -0.15 8.99
N THR A 90 4.10 0.95 9.28
CA THR A 90 4.57 1.99 10.21
C THR A 90 3.79 1.91 11.52
N PHE A 91 4.50 1.98 12.63
CA PHE A 91 3.98 1.90 13.98
C PHE A 91 4.31 3.18 14.76
N THR A 92 3.51 3.48 15.79
CA THR A 92 3.71 4.65 16.68
C THR A 92 4.57 4.32 17.90
N SER A 93 4.72 3.04 18.25
CA SER A 93 5.61 2.56 19.31
C SER A 93 6.70 1.65 18.74
N ARG A 94 7.90 1.78 19.30
CA ARG A 94 9.02 0.90 19.02
C ARG A 94 8.71 -0.55 19.42
N GLU A 95 8.15 -0.76 20.61
CA GLU A 95 7.81 -2.11 21.09
C GLU A 95 6.83 -2.81 20.13
N THR A 96 5.84 -2.07 19.61
CA THR A 96 4.87 -2.65 18.66
C THR A 96 5.51 -3.04 17.32
N ALA A 97 6.50 -2.27 16.85
CA ALA A 97 7.22 -2.57 15.63
C ALA A 97 8.19 -3.76 15.81
N GLU A 98 8.88 -3.84 16.95
CA GLU A 98 9.77 -4.95 17.29
C GLU A 98 8.98 -6.25 17.51
N ALA A 99 7.83 -6.18 18.19
CA ALA A 99 6.93 -7.33 18.33
C ALA A 99 6.45 -7.85 16.97
N TYR A 100 6.13 -6.96 16.03
CA TYR A 100 5.80 -7.36 14.65
C TYR A 100 6.99 -8.04 13.95
N LEU A 101 8.21 -7.52 14.10
CA LEU A 101 9.41 -8.13 13.50
C LEU A 101 9.75 -9.48 14.13
N ALA A 102 9.43 -9.69 15.41
CA ALA A 102 9.64 -10.96 16.11
C ALA A 102 8.81 -12.11 15.48
N ASP A 103 7.70 -11.81 14.82
CA ASP A 103 6.93 -12.79 14.04
C ASP A 103 7.66 -13.24 12.76
N PHE A 104 8.72 -12.54 12.34
CA PHE A 104 9.47 -12.82 11.12
C PHE A 104 10.96 -13.07 11.41
N PRO A 105 11.30 -14.13 12.18
CA PRO A 105 12.70 -14.45 12.45
C PRO A 105 13.46 -14.81 11.17
N GLU A 106 14.75 -14.52 11.16
CA GLU A 106 15.65 -14.89 10.07
C GLU A 106 15.65 -16.40 9.83
N GLY A 107 15.72 -16.81 8.56
CA GLY A 107 15.64 -18.21 8.15
C GLY A 107 14.21 -18.76 8.06
N ARG A 108 13.18 -18.04 8.53
CA ARG A 108 11.79 -18.48 8.38
C ARG A 108 11.36 -18.47 6.91
N THR A 109 10.74 -19.55 6.46
CA THR A 109 10.11 -19.62 5.14
C THR A 109 8.65 -19.16 5.22
N LEU A 110 8.25 -18.31 4.28
CA LEU A 110 6.92 -17.71 4.17
C LEU A 110 6.43 -17.81 2.73
N ARG A 111 5.12 -17.89 2.54
CA ARG A 111 4.51 -17.76 1.21
C ARG A 111 4.23 -16.30 0.93
N VAL A 112 4.82 -15.79 -0.14
CA VAL A 112 4.64 -14.40 -0.60
C VAL A 112 4.10 -14.39 -2.02
N ARG A 113 3.31 -13.37 -2.36
CA ARG A 113 2.83 -13.18 -3.74
C ARG A 113 3.76 -12.24 -4.48
N VAL A 114 4.20 -12.67 -5.65
CA VAL A 114 5.22 -11.97 -6.45
C VAL A 114 4.60 -11.44 -7.74
N ASP A 115 4.95 -10.21 -8.14
CA ASP A 115 4.61 -9.70 -9.46
C ASP A 115 5.59 -10.23 -10.52
N LEU A 116 5.11 -11.01 -11.49
CA LEU A 116 5.93 -11.55 -12.58
C LEU A 116 6.62 -10.45 -13.42
N ARG A 117 6.03 -9.25 -13.49
CA ARG A 117 6.57 -8.12 -14.27
C ARG A 117 7.57 -7.28 -13.48
N ALA A 118 7.54 -7.39 -12.15
CA ALA A 118 8.40 -6.65 -11.24
C ALA A 118 8.68 -7.53 -10.00
N PRO A 119 9.58 -8.53 -10.13
CA PRO A 119 9.77 -9.54 -9.10
C PRO A 119 10.16 -8.94 -7.74
N GLU A 120 10.90 -7.84 -7.73
CA GLU A 120 11.19 -7.04 -6.55
C GLU A 120 9.96 -6.49 -5.78
N ARG A 121 8.73 -6.63 -6.30
CA ARG A 121 7.50 -6.25 -5.61
C ARG A 121 6.80 -7.48 -5.06
N ILE A 122 6.97 -7.70 -3.77
CA ILE A 122 6.33 -8.78 -3.04
C ILE A 122 5.24 -8.25 -2.11
N GLN A 123 4.19 -9.04 -1.92
CA GLN A 123 3.18 -8.79 -0.89
C GLN A 123 3.28 -9.86 0.20
N LEU A 124 3.49 -9.43 1.46
CA LEU A 124 3.33 -10.28 2.64
C LEU A 124 1.87 -10.30 3.09
N GLY A 125 1.36 -11.50 3.35
CA GLY A 125 0.06 -11.72 4.00
C GLY A 125 -1.15 -11.59 3.08
N ALA A 126 -2.34 -11.81 3.68
CA ALA A 126 -3.61 -11.71 2.96
C ALA A 126 -3.88 -10.25 2.56
N SER A 127 -4.12 -10.01 1.27
CA SER A 127 -4.58 -8.72 0.75
C SER A 127 -5.93 -8.34 1.38
N ARG A 128 -5.92 -7.70 2.54
CA ARG A 128 -7.13 -7.07 3.11
C ARG A 128 -7.40 -5.82 2.30
N ILE A 129 -8.53 -5.80 1.59
CA ILE A 129 -9.01 -4.61 0.89
C ILE A 129 -9.49 -3.64 1.98
N PRO A 130 -8.91 -2.43 2.11
CA PRO A 130 -9.40 -1.45 3.06
C PRO A 130 -10.80 -1.03 2.61
N THR A 131 -11.82 -1.52 3.31
CA THR A 131 -13.25 -1.21 3.10
C THR A 131 -13.51 0.29 2.99
N ARG A 132 -12.72 1.11 3.71
CA ARG A 132 -12.76 2.57 3.66
C ARG A 132 -12.57 3.16 2.25
N ARG A 133 -11.77 2.54 1.38
CA ARG A 133 -11.54 3.03 0.00
C ARG A 133 -12.70 2.68 -0.95
N ILE A 134 -13.45 1.61 -0.68
CA ILE A 134 -14.62 1.22 -1.48
C ILE A 134 -15.75 2.25 -1.30
N GLY A 135 -16.00 2.68 -0.05
CA GLY A 135 -17.02 3.68 0.25
C GLY A 135 -16.77 5.03 -0.44
N LEU A 136 -15.52 5.51 -0.45
CA LEU A 136 -15.15 6.74 -1.15
C LEU A 136 -15.39 6.63 -2.66
N THR A 137 -15.11 5.47 -3.26
CA THR A 137 -15.30 5.27 -4.71
C THR A 137 -16.78 5.36 -5.08
N LEU A 138 -17.65 4.71 -4.30
CA LEU A 138 -19.11 4.78 -4.50
C LEU A 138 -19.67 6.19 -4.27
N PHE A 139 -19.17 6.89 -3.25
CA PHE A 139 -19.55 8.28 -2.97
C PHE A 139 -19.21 9.21 -4.15
N LEU A 140 -18.00 9.11 -4.70
CA LEU A 140 -17.59 9.91 -5.86
C LEU A 140 -18.43 9.58 -7.11
N LEU A 141 -18.76 8.31 -7.32
CA LEU A 141 -19.63 7.87 -8.43
C LEU A 141 -21.06 8.43 -8.28
N ALA A 142 -21.61 8.42 -7.07
CA ALA A 142 -22.92 8.99 -6.77
C ALA A 142 -22.93 10.52 -6.98
N MET A 143 -21.89 11.22 -6.54
CA MET A 143 -21.75 12.67 -6.75
C MET A 143 -21.60 13.02 -8.23
N ALA A 144 -20.82 12.25 -8.99
CA ALA A 144 -20.68 12.43 -10.43
C ALA A 144 -22.03 12.26 -11.15
N GLY A 145 -22.79 11.21 -10.80
CA GLY A 145 -24.12 10.97 -11.36
C GLY A 145 -25.12 12.07 -11.01
N PHE A 146 -25.09 12.57 -9.77
CA PHE A 146 -25.95 13.66 -9.33
C PHE A 146 -25.64 14.99 -10.02
N ALA A 147 -24.36 15.33 -10.20
CA ALA A 147 -23.94 16.52 -10.93
C ALA A 147 -24.36 16.47 -12.41
N LEU A 148 -24.22 15.30 -13.06
CA LEU A 148 -24.67 15.07 -14.44
C LEU A 148 -26.19 15.15 -14.60
N PHE A 149 -26.94 14.70 -13.59
CA PHE A 149 -28.40 14.81 -13.55
C PHE A 149 -28.86 16.27 -13.47
N ILE A 150 -28.22 17.09 -12.61
CA ILE A 150 -28.49 18.53 -12.50
C ILE A 150 -28.14 19.27 -13.80
N TYR A 151 -27.03 18.90 -14.46
CA TYR A 151 -26.64 19.51 -15.74
C TYR A 151 -27.61 19.18 -16.89
N ARG A 152 -28.33 18.06 -16.81
CA ARG A 152 -29.29 17.63 -17.83
C ARG A 152 -30.70 18.18 -17.66
N GLN A 153 -31.03 18.72 -16.48
CA GLN A 153 -32.26 19.49 -16.24
C GLN A 153 -32.07 20.94 -16.68
#